data_AF-A0A920EXG9-F1
#
_entry.id   AF-A0A920EXG9-F1
#
_cell.length_a   1.000
_cell.length_b   1.000
_cell.length_c   1.000
_cell.angle_alpha   90.00
_cell.angle_beta   90.00
_cell.angle_gamma   90.00
#
_symmetry.space_group_name_H-M   'P 1'
#
loop_
_entity.id
_entity.type
_entity.pdbx_description
1 polymer ?
#
loop_
_entity_poly.entity_id
_entity_poly.type
_entity_poly.pdbx_seq_one_letter_code
_entity_poly.pdbx_strand_id
1 'polypeptide(L)'
;MIEEFTWVDIVVFVILSSSFLLSILRGLVYELSSIIVWGFSIFCAYNFGFYFSAIFPEYLSPELRTIFGSLLVLFIAILLSKMIVLSLKEIIEKSGGGSLDKIFGAFFGYYAEGL
;
A
#
# COMPACT_ATOMS: atom_id res chain seq x y z
N MET A 1 -39.44 -2.38 -25.47
CA MET A 1 -38.11 -2.58 -26.07
C MET A 1 -37.15 -2.78 -24.91
N ILE A 2 -37.04 -4.03 -24.45
CA ILE A 2 -36.07 -4.39 -23.41
C ILE A 2 -34.85 -4.82 -24.22
N GLU A 3 -33.78 -4.03 -24.16
CA GLU A 3 -32.49 -4.37 -24.76
C GLU A 3 -32.05 -5.70 -24.13
N GLU A 4 -31.97 -6.78 -24.93
CA GLU A 4 -31.39 -8.02 -24.44
C GLU A 4 -29.90 -7.80 -24.24
N PHE A 5 -29.43 -7.91 -23.00
CA PHE A 5 -28.02 -7.86 -22.67
C PHE A 5 -27.28 -8.93 -23.47
N THR A 6 -26.34 -8.51 -24.31
CA THR A 6 -25.52 -9.44 -25.07
C THR A 6 -24.47 -10.06 -24.15
N TRP A 7 -23.98 -11.25 -24.52
CA TRP A 7 -22.86 -11.88 -23.82
C TRP A 7 -21.61 -10.97 -23.80
N VAL A 8 -21.45 -10.12 -24.82
CA VAL A 8 -20.39 -9.11 -24.91
C VAL A 8 -20.54 -8.07 -23.81
N ASP A 9 -21.76 -7.56 -23.57
CA ASP A 9 -22.04 -6.57 -22.53
C ASP A 9 -21.69 -7.10 -21.14
N ILE A 10 -22.00 -8.38 -20.88
CA ILE A 10 -21.66 -9.05 -19.61
C ILE A 10 -20.14 -9.16 -19.43
N VAL A 11 -19.41 -9.57 -20.47
CA VAL A 11 -17.94 -9.68 -20.42
C VAL A 11 -17.29 -8.31 -20.16
N VAL A 12 -17.74 -7.28 -20.88
CA VAL A 12 -17.24 -5.91 -20.70
C VAL A 12 -17.52 -5.41 -19.29
N PHE A 13 -18.71 -5.66 -18.76
CA PHE A 13 -19.07 -5.28 -17.39
C PHE A 13 -18.17 -5.94 -16.35
N VAL A 14 -17.88 -7.25 -16.47
CA VAL A 14 -17.00 -7.98 -15.54
C VAL A 14 -15.58 -7.41 -15.56
N ILE A 15 -15.04 -7.14 -16.75
CA ILE A 15 -13.69 -6.57 -16.91
C ILE A 15 -13.62 -5.17 -16.28
N LEU A 16 -14.57 -4.30 -16.60
CA LEU A 16 -14.63 -2.94 -16.08
C LEU A 16 -14.81 -2.92 -14.55
N SER A 17 -15.76 -3.71 -14.03
CA SER A 17 -16.03 -3.79 -12.59
C SER A 17 -14.80 -4.28 -11.82
N SER A 18 -14.15 -5.35 -12.30
CA SER A 18 -12.93 -5.87 -11.68
C SER A 18 -11.79 -4.84 -11.72
N SER A 19 -11.61 -4.16 -12.85
CA SER A 19 -10.57 -3.13 -13.00
C SER A 19 -10.81 -1.94 -12.08
N PHE A 20 -12.06 -1.51 -11.95
CA PHE A 20 -12.46 -0.43 -11.07
C PHE A 20 -12.23 -0.79 -9.59
N LEU A 21 -12.63 -2.00 -9.19
CA LEU A 21 -12.42 -2.52 -7.83
C LEU A 21 -10.93 -2.56 -7.47
N LEU A 22 -10.10 -3.07 -8.38
CA LEU A 22 -8.65 -3.12 -8.20
C LEU A 22 -8.02 -1.72 -8.15
N SER A 23 -8.52 -0.78 -8.96
CA SER A 23 -8.06 0.62 -8.96
C SER A 23 -8.33 1.29 -7.60
N ILE A 24 -9.53 1.11 -7.06
CA ILE A 24 -9.91 1.63 -5.73
C ILE A 24 -9.06 0.98 -4.63
N LEU A 25 -8.95 -0.35 -4.63
CA LEU A 25 -8.19 -1.08 -3.60
C LEU A 25 -6.73 -0.67 -3.58
N ARG A 26 -6.11 -0.50 -4.76
CA ARG A 26 -4.76 0.07 -4.85
C ARG A 26 -4.75 1.45 -4.20
N GLY A 27 -5.46 2.42 -4.78
CA GLY A 27 -5.45 3.82 -4.31
C GLY A 27 -5.65 3.95 -2.81
N LEU A 28 -6.67 3.28 -2.26
CA LEU A 28 -7.00 3.32 -0.84
C LEU A 28 -5.87 2.77 0.04
N VAL A 29 -5.25 1.65 -0.33
CA VAL A 29 -4.12 1.10 0.42
C VAL A 29 -2.92 2.05 0.39
N TYR A 30 -2.62 2.68 -0.75
CA TYR A 30 -1.52 3.66 -0.83
C TYR A 30 -1.79 4.87 0.08
N GLU A 31 -3.02 5.40 0.08
CA GLU A 31 -3.39 6.56 0.89
C GLU A 31 -3.41 6.25 2.38
N LEU A 32 -4.13 5.20 2.79
CA LEU A 32 -4.25 4.83 4.21
C LEU A 32 -2.90 4.38 4.79
N SER A 33 -2.05 3.74 3.99
CA SER A 33 -0.72 3.32 4.47
C SER A 33 0.14 4.50 4.93
N SER A 34 0.04 5.65 4.27
CA SER A 34 0.80 6.84 4.66
C SER A 34 0.32 7.36 6.03
N ILE A 35 -1.00 7.40 6.23
CA ILE A 35 -1.61 7.84 7.49
C ILE A 35 -1.23 6.90 8.63
N ILE A 36 -1.30 5.58 8.41
CA ILE A 36 -0.93 4.58 9.40
C ILE A 36 0.54 4.69 9.77
N VAL A 37 1.44 4.80 8.79
CA VAL A 37 2.88 4.95 9.04
C VAL A 37 3.15 6.21 9.85
N TRP A 38 2.57 7.35 9.47
CA TRP A 38 2.77 8.59 10.19
C TRP A 38 2.23 8.53 11.62
N GLY A 39 0.99 8.05 11.79
CA GLY A 39 0.37 7.93 13.11
C GLY A 39 1.14 6.99 14.02
N PHE A 40 1.53 5.82 13.51
CA PHE A 40 2.33 4.85 14.27
C PHE A 40 3.71 5.40 14.64
N SER A 41 4.40 6.07 13.72
CA SER A 41 5.72 6.63 13.99
C SER A 41 5.70 7.78 14.99
N ILE A 42 4.70 8.67 14.93
CA ILE A 42 4.49 9.70 15.96
C ILE A 42 4.23 9.04 17.31
N PHE A 43 3.36 8.03 17.34
CA PHE A 43 3.06 7.30 18.58
C PHE A 43 4.33 6.70 19.20
N CYS A 44 5.18 6.06 18.39
CA CYS A 44 6.46 5.56 18.85
C CYS A 44 7.38 6.70 19.34
N ALA A 45 7.52 7.78 18.57
CA ALA A 45 8.37 8.91 18.93
C ALA A 45 7.97 9.54 20.27
N TYR A 46 6.66 9.69 20.51
CA TYR A 46 6.13 10.22 21.76
C TYR A 46 6.43 9.33 22.97
N ASN A 47 6.26 8.00 22.83
CA ASN A 47 6.45 7.07 23.94
C ASN A 47 7.92 6.73 24.21
N PHE A 48 8.74 6.64 23.16
CA PHE A 48 10.11 6.15 23.27
C PHE A 48 11.17 7.24 23.18
N GLY A 49 10.84 8.45 22.73
CA GLY A 49 11.82 9.51 22.49
C GLY A 49 12.66 9.89 23.71
N PHE A 50 12.07 9.90 24.90
CA PHE A 50 12.79 10.15 26.16
C PHE A 50 13.86 9.09 26.44
N TYR A 51 13.58 7.81 26.22
CA TYR A 51 14.53 6.73 26.47
C TYR A 51 15.76 6.81 25.54
N PHE A 52 15.57 7.31 24.32
CA PHE A 52 16.66 7.49 23.35
C PHE A 52 17.44 8.80 23.54
N SER A 53 17.02 9.68 24.46
CA SER A 53 17.75 10.92 24.80
C SER A 53 19.14 10.64 25.41
N ALA A 54 19.30 9.48 26.07
CA ALA A 54 20.53 9.07 26.73
C ALA A 54 21.71 8.87 25.75
N ILE A 55 21.42 8.56 24.48
CA ILE A 55 22.42 8.33 23.43
C ILE A 55 23.11 9.65 23.04
N PHE A 56 22.44 10.78 23.22
CA PHE A 56 22.97 12.07 22.84
C PHE A 56 23.96 12.62 23.87
N PRO A 57 24.99 13.35 23.43
CA PRO A 57 26.02 13.91 24.31
C PRO A 57 25.48 14.81 25.41
N GLU A 58 26.17 14.82 26.55
CA GLU A 58 25.78 15.60 27.74
C GLU A 58 25.96 17.12 27.58
N TYR A 59 26.71 17.59 26.58
CA TYR A 59 26.84 19.03 26.32
C TYR A 59 25.53 19.66 25.81
N LEU A 60 24.58 18.85 25.33
CA LEU A 60 23.24 19.30 24.94
C LEU A 60 22.33 19.43 26.15
N SER A 61 21.44 20.41 26.13
CA SER A 61 20.41 20.54 27.17
C SER A 61 19.53 19.28 27.22
N PRO A 62 19.00 18.90 28.39
CA PRO A 62 18.12 17.73 28.53
C PRO A 62 16.90 17.78 27.59
N GLU A 63 16.39 18.99 27.34
CA GLU A 63 15.31 19.28 26.40
C GLU A 63 15.70 18.94 24.96
N LEU A 64 16.86 19.42 24.50
CA LEU A 64 17.38 19.14 23.17
C LEU A 64 17.64 17.65 22.96
N ARG A 65 18.22 16.97 23.96
CA ARG A 65 18.46 15.51 23.91
C ARG A 65 17.16 14.73 23.74
N THR A 66 16.10 15.14 24.43
CA THR A 66 14.77 14.51 24.31
C THR A 66 14.18 14.75 22.93
N ILE A 67 14.30 15.97 22.38
CA ILE A 67 13.84 16.29 21.02
C ILE A 67 14.56 15.42 19.99
N PHE A 68 15.89 15.34 20.06
CA PHE A 68 16.68 14.52 19.14
C PHE A 68 16.41 13.02 19.31
N GLY A 69 16.19 12.55 20.54
CA GLY A 69 15.76 11.17 20.83
C GLY A 69 14.42 10.84 20.17
N SER A 70 13.42 11.70 20.33
CA SER A 70 12.12 11.56 19.67
C SER A 70 12.24 11.57 18.14
N LEU A 71 13.07 12.45 17.58
CA LEU A 71 13.29 12.53 16.14
C LEU A 71 13.97 11.27 15.59
N LEU A 72 14.94 10.72 16.32
CA LEU A 72 15.62 9.48 15.97
C LEU A 72 14.64 8.29 15.98
N VAL A 73 13.81 8.18 17.02
CA VAL A 73 12.77 7.15 17.09
C VAL A 73 11.76 7.31 15.96
N LEU A 74 11.31 8.53 15.68
CA LEU A 74 10.38 8.83 14.58
C LEU A 74 10.96 8.34 13.25
N PHE A 75 12.23 8.66 12.99
CA PHE A 75 12.90 8.27 11.75
C PHE A 75 12.98 6.75 11.59
N ILE A 76 13.44 6.05 12.64
CA ILE A 76 13.53 4.58 12.62
C ILE A 76 12.15 3.94 12.45
N ALA A 77 11.14 4.42 13.18
CA ALA A 77 9.77 3.90 13.08
C ALA A 77 9.18 4.11 11.67
N ILE A 78 9.43 5.26 11.03
CA ILE A 78 9.01 5.50 9.64
C ILE A 78 9.69 4.53 8.70
N LEU A 79 11.01 4.32 8.83
CA LEU A 79 11.75 3.41 7.96
C LEU A 79 11.22 1.98 8.06
N LEU A 80 11.10 1.45 9.28
CA LEU A 80 10.59 0.10 9.51
C LEU A 80 9.16 -0.08 8.98
N SER A 81 8.28 0.88 9.30
CA SER A 81 6.88 0.82 8.84
C SER A 81 6.77 0.94 7.32
N LYS A 82 7.58 1.81 6.69
CA LYS A 82 7.62 1.93 5.22
C LYS A 82 8.12 0.66 4.55
N MET A 83 9.12 -0.03 5.10
CA MET A 83 9.59 -1.29 4.53
C MET A 83 8.46 -2.32 4.44
N ILE A 84 7.67 -2.47 5.50
CA ILE A 84 6.50 -3.35 5.52
C ILE A 84 5.48 -2.93 4.47
N VAL A 85 5.15 -1.63 4.42
CA VAL A 85 4.20 -1.08 3.45
C VAL A 85 4.67 -1.27 2.01
N LEU A 86 5.96 -1.12 1.72
CA LEU A 86 6.51 -1.33 0.39
C LEU A 86 6.41 -2.80 -0.04
N SER A 87 6.70 -3.74 0.87
CA SER A 87 6.50 -5.17 0.59
C SER A 87 5.04 -5.51 0.32
N LEU A 88 4.11 -4.95 1.09
CA LEU A 88 2.67 -5.14 0.86
C LEU A 88 2.23 -4.57 -0.50
N LYS A 89 2.74 -3.39 -0.88
CA LYS A 89 2.47 -2.76 -2.17
C LYS A 89 2.93 -3.65 -3.33
N GLU A 90 4.12 -4.20 -3.24
CA GLU A 90 4.65 -5.08 -4.28
C GLU A 90 3.79 -6.35 -4.46
N ILE A 91 3.27 -6.93 -3.36
CA ILE A 91 2.36 -8.08 -3.40
C ILE A 91 1.04 -7.70 -4.08
N ILE A 92 0.47 -6.55 -3.74
CA ILE A 92 -0.81 -6.08 -4.32
C ILE A 92 -0.66 -5.76 -5.81
N GLU A 93 0.46 -5.13 -6.20
CA GLU A 93 0.77 -4.85 -7.61
C GLU A 93 0.88 -6.15 -8.42
N LYS A 94 1.62 -7.13 -7.90
CA LYS A 94 1.78 -8.45 -8.53
C LYS A 94 0.46 -9.23 -8.60
N SER A 95 -0.39 -9.13 -7.58
CA SER A 95 -1.68 -9.83 -7.54
C SER A 95 -2.72 -9.26 -8.51
N GLY A 96 -2.67 -7.96 -8.81
CA GLY A 96 -3.74 -7.28 -9.56
C GLY A 96 -3.54 -7.16 -11.07
N GLY A 97 -2.30 -7.21 -11.59
CA GLY A 97 -2.04 -6.95 -13.02
C GLY A 97 -1.80 -8.20 -13.87
N GLY A 98 -1.18 -9.24 -13.32
CA GLY A 98 -0.77 -10.39 -14.12
C GLY A 98 -1.82 -11.48 -14.28
N SER A 99 -2.73 -11.63 -13.33
CA SER A 99 -3.60 -12.82 -13.27
C SER A 99 -4.84 -12.71 -14.16
N LEU A 100 -5.51 -11.56 -14.18
CA LEU A 100 -6.70 -11.39 -15.01
C LEU A 100 -6.33 -11.31 -16.50
N ASP A 101 -5.32 -10.51 -16.87
CA ASP A 101 -4.89 -10.38 -18.27
C ASP A 101 -4.38 -11.72 -18.85
N LYS A 102 -3.73 -12.56 -18.04
CA LYS A 102 -3.34 -13.92 -18.46
C LYS A 102 -4.52 -14.87 -18.59
N ILE A 103 -5.52 -14.78 -17.71
CA ILE A 103 -6.73 -15.62 -17.79
C ILE A 103 -7.57 -15.22 -18.99
N PHE A 104 -7.81 -13.92 -19.20
CA PHE A 104 -8.53 -13.42 -20.37
C PHE A 104 -7.75 -13.71 -21.65
N GLY A 105 -6.43 -13.49 -21.69
CA GLY A 105 -5.58 -13.84 -22.82
C GLY A 105 -5.57 -15.35 -23.13
N ALA A 106 -5.59 -16.21 -22.12
CA ALA A 106 -5.69 -17.66 -22.30
C ALA A 106 -7.08 -18.09 -22.82
N PHE A 107 -8.15 -17.48 -22.29
CA PHE A 107 -9.51 -17.72 -22.77
C PHE A 107 -9.68 -17.26 -24.23
N PHE A 108 -9.29 -16.02 -24.55
CA PHE A 108 -9.39 -15.51 -25.92
C PHE A 108 -8.44 -16.24 -26.88
N GLY A 109 -7.24 -16.63 -26.43
CA GLY A 109 -6.31 -17.45 -27.22
C GLY A 109 -6.90 -18.82 -27.57
N TYR A 110 -7.60 -19.46 -26.62
CA TYR A 110 -8.27 -20.74 -26.85
C TYR A 110 -9.41 -20.65 -27.89
N TYR A 111 -10.13 -19.53 -27.96
CA TYR A 111 -11.17 -19.33 -28.97
C TYR A 111 -10.67 -18.73 -30.30
N ALA A 112 -9.46 -18.13 -30.31
CA ALA A 112 -8.85 -17.55 -31.50
C ALA A 112 -8.07 -18.57 -32.35
N GLU A 113 -7.49 -19.60 -31.73
CA GLU A 113 -7.00 -20.79 -32.45
C GLU A 113 -8.20 -21.69 -32.79
N GLY A 114 -8.86 -21.40 -33.91
CA GLY A 114 -9.98 -22.18 -34.40
C GLY A 114 -9.63 -23.66 -34.61
N LEU A 115 -10.27 -24.52 -33.81
CA LEU A 115 -10.61 -25.91 -34.13
C LEU A 115 -12.12 -26.01 -34.34
#